data_AF-A0A7V3QJ49-F1
#
_entry.id   AF-A0A7V3QJ49-F1
#
_cell.length_a   1.000
_cell.length_b   1.000
_cell.length_c   1.000
_cell.angle_alpha   90.00
_cell.angle_beta   90.00
_cell.angle_gamma   90.00
#
_symmetry.space_group_name_H-M   'P 1'
#
loop_
_entity.id
_entity.type
_entity.pdbx_description
1 polymer ?
#
loop_
_entity_poly.entity_id
_entity_poly.type
_entity_poly.pdbx_seq_one_letter_code
_entity_poly.pdbx_strand_id
1 'polypeptide(L)'
;NNLLPVFLDTVSYMIRENPELEFYVVVSHPAFSSKVNSEILKRKLGEYVKVYLNNMDYALYDVADVVVASSGTTILEMAVIKKPTIVTYIVSPITYMIGRMLVKTRFVSLPNIMLKEMVFPELLQGDVNPKLISDHIKDFLFNTSATDNIMRKLEKLNLEGGAAVKVADEIRKVLEI
;
A
#
# COMPACT_ATOMS: atom_id res chain seq x y z
N ASN A 1 -15.09 -5.85 2.26
CA ASN A 1 -13.74 -5.23 2.25
C ASN A 1 -13.57 -4.49 3.57
N ASN A 2 -12.76 -5.05 4.48
CA ASN A 2 -12.60 -4.57 5.85
C ASN A 2 -11.54 -3.45 5.98
N LEU A 3 -10.86 -3.12 4.88
CA LEU A 3 -9.77 -2.14 4.87
C LEU A 3 -10.28 -0.69 4.88
N LEU A 4 -11.34 -0.39 4.13
CA LEU A 4 -11.82 0.99 3.97
C LEU A 4 -12.13 1.69 5.32
N PRO A 5 -12.86 1.07 6.28
CA PRO A 5 -13.07 1.68 7.59
C PRO A 5 -11.75 1.98 8.30
N VAL A 6 -10.80 1.04 8.30
CA VAL A 6 -9.48 1.22 8.93
C VAL A 6 -8.70 2.37 8.30
N PHE A 7 -8.73 2.50 6.96
CA PHE A 7 -8.07 3.61 6.27
C PHE A 7 -8.70 4.96 6.61
N LEU A 8 -10.03 5.06 6.63
CA LEU A 8 -10.69 6.32 6.99
C LEU A 8 -10.52 6.66 8.48
N ASP A 9 -10.44 5.65 9.34
CA ASP A 9 -10.12 5.85 10.76
C ASP A 9 -8.64 6.29 10.94
N THR A 10 -7.74 5.83 10.07
CA THR A 10 -6.35 6.32 9.98
C THR A 10 -6.34 7.80 9.61
N VAL A 11 -7.07 8.19 8.56
CA VAL A 11 -7.21 9.62 8.18
C VAL A 11 -7.72 10.43 9.37
N SER A 12 -8.81 9.98 10.02
CA SER A 12 -9.39 10.65 11.19
C SER A 12 -8.40 10.79 12.35
N TYR A 13 -7.48 9.84 12.51
CA TYR A 13 -6.42 9.91 13.50
C TYR A 13 -5.36 10.95 13.12
N MET A 14 -4.90 10.92 11.86
CA MET A 14 -3.82 11.80 11.40
C MET A 14 -4.23 13.27 11.27
N ILE A 15 -5.44 13.57 10.78
CA ILE A 15 -5.90 14.97 10.64
C ILE A 15 -6.03 15.69 12.00
N ARG A 16 -6.24 14.93 13.09
CA ARG A 16 -6.28 15.49 14.45
C ARG A 16 -4.91 15.93 14.93
N GLU A 17 -3.85 15.32 14.41
CA GLU A 17 -2.46 15.65 14.75
C GLU A 17 -1.87 16.68 13.78
N ASN A 18 -2.20 16.55 12.48
CA ASN A 18 -1.77 17.50 11.46
C ASN A 18 -2.90 17.71 10.42
N PRO A 19 -3.64 18.84 10.49
CA PRO A 19 -4.75 19.13 9.58
C PRO A 19 -4.30 19.55 8.17
N GLU A 20 -3.01 19.81 7.94
CA GLU A 20 -2.47 20.17 6.62
C GLU A 20 -2.26 18.93 5.72
N LEU A 21 -2.43 17.72 6.25
CA LEU A 21 -2.32 16.49 5.46
C LEU A 21 -3.51 16.33 4.52
N GLU A 22 -3.22 16.14 3.24
CA GLU A 22 -4.22 15.78 2.22
C GLU A 22 -4.21 14.27 1.94
N PHE A 23 -5.41 13.70 1.78
CA PHE A 23 -5.58 12.28 1.51
C PHE A 23 -6.33 12.04 0.22
N TYR A 24 -5.92 11.00 -0.48
CA TYR A 24 -6.48 10.63 -1.78
C TYR A 24 -6.93 9.17 -1.74
N VAL A 25 -8.18 8.93 -2.12
CA VAL A 25 -8.73 7.57 -2.24
C VAL A 25 -8.98 7.28 -3.71
N VAL A 26 -8.22 6.32 -4.24
CA VAL A 26 -8.40 5.81 -5.60
C VAL A 26 -9.39 4.66 -5.59
N VAL A 27 -10.44 4.80 -6.38
CA VAL A 27 -11.48 3.78 -6.53
C VAL A 27 -11.35 3.12 -7.89
N SER A 28 -11.08 1.81 -7.89
CA SER A 28 -10.83 1.02 -9.09
C SER A 28 -12.07 0.68 -9.92
N HIS A 29 -13.26 0.81 -9.34
CA HIS A 29 -14.50 0.55 -10.06
C HIS A 29 -15.60 1.53 -9.59
N PRO A 30 -16.31 2.23 -10.52
CA PRO A 30 -17.29 3.25 -10.17
C PRO A 30 -18.36 2.79 -9.17
N ALA A 31 -18.74 1.51 -9.21
CA ALA A 31 -19.69 0.90 -8.28
C ALA A 31 -19.31 1.05 -6.78
N PHE A 32 -18.03 1.25 -6.44
CA PHE A 32 -17.61 1.43 -5.05
C PHE A 32 -17.60 2.90 -4.60
N SER A 33 -17.72 3.85 -5.53
CA SER A 33 -17.59 5.29 -5.25
C SER A 33 -18.66 5.79 -4.29
N SER A 34 -19.92 5.39 -4.46
CA SER A 34 -21.02 5.78 -3.57
C SER A 34 -20.78 5.30 -2.14
N LYS A 35 -20.25 4.08 -1.97
CA LYS A 35 -19.92 3.54 -0.66
C LYS A 35 -18.79 4.32 0.00
N VAL A 36 -17.70 4.57 -0.73
CA VAL A 36 -16.55 5.36 -0.25
C VAL A 36 -16.99 6.75 0.18
N ASN A 37 -17.71 7.48 -0.68
CA ASN A 37 -18.23 8.81 -0.38
C ASN A 37 -19.15 8.79 0.85
N SER A 38 -20.02 7.78 0.98
CA SER A 38 -20.89 7.67 2.14
C SER A 38 -20.11 7.50 3.46
N GLU A 39 -19.02 6.74 3.44
CA GLU A 39 -18.20 6.49 4.64
C GLU A 39 -17.34 7.70 5.02
N ILE A 40 -16.87 8.47 4.02
CA ILE A 40 -16.18 9.76 4.19
C ILE A 40 -17.13 10.77 4.83
N LEU A 41 -18.36 10.89 4.31
CA LEU A 41 -19.37 11.82 4.84
C LEU A 41 -19.75 11.49 6.29
N LYS A 42 -19.98 10.21 6.61
CA LYS A 42 -20.29 9.77 7.97
C LYS A 42 -19.21 10.17 8.99
N ARG A 43 -17.94 10.18 8.56
CA ARG A 43 -16.79 10.56 9.40
C ARG A 43 -16.43 12.04 9.32
N LYS A 44 -17.16 12.83 8.54
CA LYS A 44 -16.89 14.26 8.29
C LYS A 44 -15.49 14.53 7.71
N LEU A 45 -15.04 13.67 6.80
CA LEU A 45 -13.71 13.74 6.19
C LEU A 45 -13.68 14.41 4.81
N GLY A 46 -14.80 15.03 4.38
CA GLY A 46 -14.96 15.54 3.01
C GLY A 46 -13.98 16.65 2.63
N GLU A 47 -13.48 17.41 3.59
CA GLU A 47 -12.48 18.48 3.34
C GLU A 47 -11.05 17.92 3.22
N TYR A 48 -10.80 16.73 3.75
CA TYR A 48 -9.46 16.13 3.84
C TYR A 48 -9.22 15.00 2.84
N VAL A 49 -10.30 14.37 2.33
CA VAL A 49 -10.23 13.20 1.46
C VAL A 49 -10.81 13.51 0.09
N LYS A 50 -9.97 13.47 -0.94
CA LYS A 50 -10.38 13.57 -2.35
C LYS A 50 -10.51 12.18 -2.96
N VAL A 51 -11.64 11.90 -3.60
CA VAL A 51 -11.93 10.59 -4.22
C VAL A 51 -11.71 10.67 -5.72
N TYR A 52 -10.84 9.80 -6.23
CA TYR A 52 -10.54 9.69 -7.66
C TYR A 52 -11.08 8.38 -8.22
N LEU A 53 -11.69 8.47 -9.38
CA LEU A 53 -12.10 7.31 -10.17
C LEU A 53 -10.98 7.01 -11.16
N ASN A 54 -10.64 5.72 -11.28
CA ASN A 54 -9.60 5.15 -12.15
C ASN A 54 -8.27 4.86 -11.44
N ASN A 55 -7.81 3.64 -11.63
CA ASN A 55 -6.75 2.96 -10.88
C ASN A 55 -5.33 3.35 -11.35
N MET A 56 -5.23 4.15 -12.41
CA MET A 56 -3.96 4.48 -13.07
C MET A 56 -3.88 5.97 -13.41
N ASP A 57 -4.25 6.84 -12.48
CA ASP A 57 -3.82 8.23 -12.59
C ASP A 57 -2.39 8.32 -12.04
N TYR A 58 -1.40 8.04 -12.90
CA TYR A 58 0.02 8.14 -12.54
C TYR A 58 0.38 9.51 -11.95
N ALA A 59 -0.35 10.57 -12.36
CA ALA A 59 -0.19 11.90 -11.80
C ALA A 59 -0.45 11.94 -10.30
N LEU A 60 -1.36 11.10 -9.79
CA LEU A 60 -1.62 11.01 -8.35
C LEU A 60 -0.47 10.35 -7.60
N TYR A 61 0.16 9.34 -8.20
CA TYR A 61 1.31 8.69 -7.59
C TYR A 61 2.53 9.60 -7.56
N ASP A 62 2.69 10.47 -8.57
CA ASP A 62 3.78 11.45 -8.58
C ASP A 62 3.68 12.43 -7.42
N VAL A 63 2.47 12.93 -7.10
CA VAL A 63 2.25 13.90 -6.03
C VAL A 63 2.10 13.30 -4.64
N ALA A 64 1.84 12.00 -4.52
CA ALA A 64 1.73 11.34 -3.21
C ALA A 64 3.11 11.21 -2.55
N ASP A 65 3.24 11.55 -1.27
CA ASP A 65 4.48 11.28 -0.52
C ASP A 65 4.56 9.82 -0.05
N VAL A 66 3.40 9.24 0.30
CA VAL A 66 3.25 7.90 0.86
C VAL A 66 2.02 7.22 0.29
N VAL A 67 2.12 5.92 0.00
CA VAL A 67 1.00 5.10 -0.49
C VAL A 67 0.66 3.99 0.50
N VAL A 68 -0.64 3.76 0.72
CA VAL A 68 -1.14 2.58 1.44
C VAL A 68 -1.91 1.72 0.45
N ALA A 69 -1.45 0.49 0.22
CA ALA A 69 -1.99 -0.36 -0.84
C ALA A 69 -2.20 -1.80 -0.38
N SER A 70 -3.25 -2.43 -0.92
CA SER A 70 -3.52 -3.86 -0.76
C SER A 70 -3.52 -4.64 -2.08
N SER A 71 -3.53 -3.91 -3.21
CA SER A 71 -3.50 -4.50 -4.55
C SER A 71 -2.05 -4.84 -4.92
N GLY A 72 -1.80 -6.10 -5.30
CA GLY A 72 -0.47 -6.55 -5.70
C GLY A 72 0.10 -5.77 -6.89
N THR A 73 -0.75 -5.41 -7.87
CA THR A 73 -0.35 -4.60 -9.02
C THR A 73 0.09 -3.21 -8.60
N THR A 74 -0.68 -2.54 -7.73
CA THR A 74 -0.33 -1.21 -7.22
C THR A 74 0.96 -1.26 -6.42
N ILE A 75 1.14 -2.25 -5.55
CA ILE A 75 2.36 -2.41 -4.74
C ILE A 75 3.59 -2.56 -5.65
N LEU A 76 3.47 -3.32 -6.73
CA LEU A 76 4.54 -3.49 -7.70
C LEU A 76 4.82 -2.19 -8.48
N GLU A 77 3.79 -1.51 -8.97
CA GLU A 77 3.94 -0.23 -9.66
C GLU A 77 4.64 0.78 -8.76
N MET A 78 4.29 0.83 -7.47
CA MET A 78 4.94 1.72 -6.50
C MET A 78 6.42 1.36 -6.30
N ALA A 79 6.77 0.08 -6.35
CA ALA A 79 8.17 -0.33 -6.32
C ALA A 79 8.93 0.15 -7.57
N VAL A 80 8.31 0.10 -8.74
CA VAL A 80 8.91 0.56 -10.02
C VAL A 80 9.15 2.06 -10.00
N ILE A 81 8.18 2.85 -9.55
CA ILE A 81 8.31 4.33 -9.47
C ILE A 81 9.00 4.80 -8.18
N LYS A 82 9.49 3.85 -7.35
CA LYS A 82 10.19 4.11 -6.09
C LYS A 82 9.39 4.97 -5.11
N LYS A 83 8.12 4.63 -4.89
CA LYS A 83 7.25 5.34 -3.95
C LYS A 83 7.17 4.61 -2.60
N PRO A 84 7.42 5.28 -1.45
CA PRO A 84 7.23 4.68 -0.13
C PRO A 84 5.82 4.12 0.03
N THR A 85 5.72 2.82 0.32
CA THR A 85 4.45 2.10 0.31
C THR A 85 4.27 1.24 1.54
N ILE A 86 3.11 1.31 2.18
CA ILE A 86 2.66 0.42 3.25
C ILE A 86 1.75 -0.63 2.64
N VAL A 87 2.16 -1.89 2.73
CA VAL A 87 1.39 -3.03 2.24
C VAL A 87 0.39 -3.43 3.32
N THR A 88 -0.88 -3.49 2.97
CA THR A 88 -1.95 -3.89 3.90
C THR A 88 -2.75 -5.05 3.33
N TYR A 89 -3.03 -6.07 4.14
CA TYR A 89 -3.79 -7.22 3.67
C TYR A 89 -4.68 -7.82 4.77
N ILE A 90 -5.97 -7.97 4.48
CA ILE A 90 -6.92 -8.69 5.32
C ILE A 90 -7.65 -9.71 4.44
N VAL A 91 -7.39 -11.00 4.66
CA VAL A 91 -8.14 -12.11 4.07
C VAL A 91 -8.79 -12.97 5.14
N SER A 92 -9.64 -13.91 4.69
CA SER A 92 -10.23 -14.88 5.62
C SER A 92 -9.11 -15.66 6.35
N PRO A 93 -9.24 -15.93 7.65
CA PRO A 93 -8.22 -16.66 8.41
C PRO A 93 -7.86 -18.03 7.79
N ILE A 94 -8.83 -18.70 7.18
CA ILE A 94 -8.63 -19.98 6.48
C ILE A 94 -7.76 -19.77 5.24
N THR A 95 -8.07 -18.77 4.41
CA THR A 95 -7.25 -18.40 3.24
C THR A 95 -5.84 -18.02 3.67
N TYR A 96 -5.69 -17.25 4.74
CA TYR A 96 -4.40 -16.85 5.28
C TYR A 96 -3.58 -18.07 5.73
N MET A 97 -4.20 -18.98 6.48
CA MET A 97 -3.55 -20.19 7.00
C MET A 97 -3.09 -21.11 5.86
N ILE A 98 -3.95 -21.35 4.86
CA ILE A 98 -3.60 -22.16 3.68
C ILE A 98 -2.47 -21.47 2.89
N GLY A 99 -2.57 -20.16 2.66
CA GLY A 99 -1.53 -19.40 1.98
C GLY A 99 -0.18 -19.49 2.68
N ARG A 100 -0.16 -19.34 4.01
CA ARG A 100 1.06 -19.47 4.83
C ARG A 100 1.65 -20.89 4.83
N MET A 101 0.84 -21.93 4.65
CA MET A 101 1.31 -23.31 4.55
C MET A 101 1.91 -23.63 3.18
N LEU A 102 1.36 -23.02 2.11
CA LEU A 102 1.81 -23.24 0.73
C LEU A 102 3.01 -22.36 0.36
N VAL A 103 3.09 -21.16 0.91
CA VAL A 103 4.12 -20.17 0.58
C VAL A 103 5.20 -20.17 1.67
N LYS A 104 6.42 -20.61 1.33
CA LYS A 104 7.58 -20.65 2.26
C LYS A 104 8.29 -19.30 2.45
N THR A 105 7.75 -18.21 1.93
CA THR A 105 8.40 -16.89 1.95
C THR A 105 8.13 -16.15 3.25
N ARG A 106 9.10 -15.37 3.73
CA ARG A 106 8.96 -14.50 4.90
C ARG A 106 8.10 -13.26 4.61
N PHE A 107 7.91 -12.93 3.34
CA PHE A 107 7.24 -11.73 2.85
C PHE A 107 6.05 -12.10 1.96
N VAL A 108 5.02 -11.26 1.96
CA VAL A 108 3.81 -11.44 1.14
C VAL A 108 3.87 -10.60 -0.14
N SER A 109 4.46 -9.41 -0.09
CA SER A 109 4.56 -8.54 -1.26
C SER A 109 5.72 -8.95 -2.14
N LEU A 110 5.50 -8.90 -3.46
CA LEU A 110 6.52 -9.30 -4.43
C LEU A 110 7.81 -8.47 -4.34
N PRO A 111 7.80 -7.14 -4.15
CA PRO A 111 9.03 -6.37 -3.97
C PRO A 111 9.90 -6.87 -2.82
N ASN A 112 9.30 -7.18 -1.67
CA ASN A 112 10.01 -7.74 -0.52
C ASN A 112 10.54 -9.15 -0.78
N ILE A 113 9.74 -9.99 -1.47
CA ILE A 113 10.14 -11.34 -1.87
C ILE A 113 11.37 -11.29 -2.80
N MET A 114 11.34 -10.43 -3.83
CA MET A 114 12.41 -10.28 -4.81
C MET A 114 13.71 -9.79 -4.17
N LEU A 115 13.63 -8.81 -3.25
CA LEU A 115 14.78 -8.28 -2.54
C LEU A 115 15.25 -9.16 -1.37
N LYS A 116 14.46 -10.18 -0.99
CA LYS A 116 14.67 -10.99 0.21
C LYS A 116 14.86 -10.14 1.47
N GLU A 117 14.26 -8.96 1.50
CA GLU A 117 14.38 -7.96 2.54
C GLU A 117 13.06 -7.18 2.64
N MET A 118 12.71 -6.70 3.85
CA MET A 118 11.57 -5.80 4.03
C MET A 118 11.95 -4.41 3.49
N VAL A 119 11.48 -4.10 2.28
CA VAL A 119 11.54 -2.77 1.68
C VAL A 119 10.26 -1.98 1.95
N PHE A 120 9.10 -2.65 1.88
CA PHE A 120 7.82 -2.08 2.27
C PHE A 120 7.33 -2.73 3.57
N PRO A 121 6.90 -1.95 4.58
CA PRO A 121 6.24 -2.51 5.76
C PRO A 121 4.98 -3.27 5.34
N GLU A 122 4.83 -4.49 5.85
CA GLU A 122 3.68 -5.37 5.60
C GLU A 122 2.84 -5.49 6.87
N LEU A 123 1.68 -4.82 6.87
CA LEU A 123 0.67 -4.96 7.92
C LEU A 123 -0.35 -6.01 7.47
N LEU A 124 -0.41 -7.14 8.18
CA LEU A 124 -1.25 -8.27 7.83
C LEU A 124 -2.26 -8.54 8.94
N GLN A 125 -3.50 -8.86 8.55
CA GLN A 125 -4.56 -9.29 9.48
C GLN A 125 -4.75 -8.31 10.66
N GLY A 126 -4.33 -8.68 11.88
CA GLY A 126 -4.48 -7.87 13.10
C GLY A 126 -3.57 -6.63 13.13
N ASP A 127 -2.48 -6.63 12.37
CA ASP A 127 -1.57 -5.49 12.28
C ASP A 127 -2.16 -4.37 11.42
N VAL A 128 -3.22 -4.65 10.66
CA VAL A 128 -3.93 -3.63 9.87
C VAL A 128 -4.85 -2.83 10.79
N ASN A 129 -4.27 -1.82 11.44
CA ASN A 129 -4.99 -0.91 12.32
C ASN A 129 -4.55 0.55 12.13
N PRO A 130 -5.38 1.53 12.52
CA PRO A 130 -5.11 2.94 12.25
C PRO A 130 -3.81 3.46 12.86
N LYS A 131 -3.45 2.95 14.05
CA LYS A 131 -2.25 3.39 14.76
C LYS A 131 -0.99 2.98 14.01
N LEU A 132 -0.84 1.70 13.68
CA LEU A 132 0.35 1.21 12.99
C LEU A 132 0.49 1.80 11.58
N ILE A 133 -0.62 1.97 10.86
CA ILE A 133 -0.59 2.65 9.55
C ILE A 133 -0.10 4.09 9.74
N SER A 134 -0.65 4.83 10.71
CA SER A 134 -0.25 6.22 10.96
C SER A 134 1.20 6.35 11.39
N ASP A 135 1.70 5.43 12.22
CA ASP A 135 3.10 5.41 12.67
C ASP A 135 4.04 5.26 11.45
N HIS A 136 3.75 4.33 10.54
CA HIS A 136 4.54 4.17 9.31
C HIS A 136 4.42 5.37 8.36
N ILE A 137 3.24 5.99 8.24
CA ILE A 137 3.10 7.20 7.42
C ILE A 137 3.97 8.33 8.00
N LYS A 138 3.96 8.53 9.32
CA LYS A 138 4.81 9.54 9.98
C LYS A 138 6.29 9.27 9.77
N ASP A 139 6.71 8.00 9.87
CA ASP A 139 8.09 7.63 9.59
C ASP A 139 8.48 8.01 8.16
N PHE A 140 7.63 7.77 7.16
CA PHE A 140 7.96 8.15 5.78
C PHE A 140 7.93 9.66 5.53
N LEU A 141 7.01 10.39 6.17
CA LEU A 141 6.88 11.84 5.98
C LEU A 141 7.97 12.63 6.71
N PHE A 142 8.36 12.19 7.91
CA PHE A 142 9.14 13.02 8.84
C PHE A 142 10.49 12.42 9.24
N ASN A 143 10.79 11.15 8.88
CA ASN A 143 12.09 10.53 9.12
C ASN A 143 12.84 10.30 7.80
N THR A 144 13.61 11.31 7.38
CA THR A 144 14.41 11.28 6.14
C THR A 144 15.31 10.05 6.06
N SER A 145 15.93 9.62 7.17
CA SER A 145 16.80 8.46 7.17
C SER A 145 16.04 7.15 6.89
N ALA A 146 14.79 7.02 7.33
CA ALA A 146 13.97 5.84 7.05
C ALA A 146 13.58 5.80 5.58
N THR A 147 13.16 6.95 5.03
CA THR A 147 12.79 7.09 3.62
C THR A 147 13.97 6.83 2.70
N ASP A 148 15.14 7.43 2.95
CA ASP A 148 16.36 7.21 2.17
C ASP A 148 16.80 5.74 2.17
N ASN A 149 16.62 5.05 3.30
CA ASN A 149 16.94 3.64 3.40
C ASN A 149 16.07 2.79 2.47
N ILE A 150 14.77 3.08 2.40
CA ILE A 150 13.85 2.38 1.49
C ILE A 150 14.17 2.70 0.05
N MET A 151 14.43 3.97 -0.29
CA MET A 151 14.80 4.37 -1.65
C MET A 151 16.04 3.62 -2.15
N ARG A 152 17.09 3.51 -1.32
CA ARG A 152 18.29 2.72 -1.63
C ARG A 152 18.01 1.22 -1.80
N LYS A 153 17.04 0.66 -1.08
CA LYS A 153 16.63 -0.74 -1.28
C LYS A 153 15.88 -0.90 -2.59
N LEU A 154 14.98 0.02 -2.91
CA LEU A 154 14.21 0.02 -4.16
C LEU A 154 15.10 0.19 -5.40
N GLU A 155 16.22 0.90 -5.29
CA GLU A 155 17.22 0.98 -6.38
C GLU A 155 17.80 -0.37 -6.80
N LYS A 156 17.80 -1.36 -5.91
CA LYS A 156 18.24 -2.72 -6.23
C LYS A 156 17.22 -3.49 -7.09
N LEU A 157 15.97 -3.01 -7.18
CA LEU A 157 14.97 -3.58 -8.08
C LEU A 157 15.23 -3.09 -9.50
N ASN A 158 15.83 -3.95 -10.33
CA ASN A 158 16.03 -3.66 -11.75
C ASN A 158 14.76 -3.97 -12.59
N LEU A 159 13.69 -3.24 -12.30
CA LEU A 159 12.38 -3.41 -12.94
C LEU A 159 12.16 -2.34 -14.04
N GLU A 160 13.00 -2.33 -15.08
CA GLU A 160 12.72 -1.46 -16.24
C GLU A 160 11.50 -1.95 -17.06
N GLY A 161 10.60 -1.03 -17.41
CA GLY A 161 9.67 -1.09 -18.56
C GLY A 161 9.02 -2.44 -18.86
N GLY A 162 7.94 -2.76 -18.14
CA GLY A 162 7.17 -4.00 -18.35
C GLY A 162 7.01 -4.80 -17.07
N ALA A 163 6.48 -4.17 -16.02
CA ALA A 163 6.34 -4.73 -14.68
C ALA A 163 5.68 -6.12 -14.69
N ALA A 164 4.66 -6.34 -15.52
CA ALA A 164 3.96 -7.63 -15.59
C ALA A 164 4.81 -8.78 -16.16
N VAL A 165 5.64 -8.53 -17.18
CA VAL A 165 6.46 -9.58 -17.85
C VAL A 165 7.65 -9.95 -16.97
N LYS A 166 8.35 -8.95 -16.40
CA LYS A 166 9.49 -9.21 -15.50
C LYS A 166 9.07 -9.81 -14.16
N VAL A 167 7.87 -9.48 -13.68
CA VAL A 167 7.30 -10.14 -12.50
C VAL A 167 6.98 -11.59 -12.76
N ALA A 168 6.45 -11.93 -13.94
CA ALA A 168 6.26 -13.34 -14.30
C ALA A 168 7.60 -14.10 -14.33
N ASP A 169 8.65 -13.50 -14.90
CA ASP A 169 10.00 -14.10 -14.94
C ASP A 169 10.63 -14.22 -13.54
N GLU A 170 10.48 -13.23 -12.68
CA GLU A 170 11.07 -13.26 -11.34
C GLU A 170 10.29 -14.17 -10.38
N ILE A 171 8.96 -14.20 -10.48
CA ILE A 171 8.12 -15.20 -9.79
C ILE A 171 8.58 -16.61 -10.18
N ARG A 172 8.89 -16.86 -11.46
CA ARG A 172 9.38 -18.15 -11.95
C ARG A 172 10.73 -18.54 -11.32
N LYS A 173 11.67 -17.59 -11.19
CA LYS A 173 12.96 -17.82 -10.52
C LYS A 173 12.82 -18.05 -9.01
N VAL A 174 11.90 -17.35 -8.36
CA VAL A 174 11.70 -17.45 -6.90
C VAL A 174 10.96 -18.74 -6.51
N LEU A 175 10.08 -19.25 -7.38
CA LEU A 175 9.27 -20.44 -7.09
C LEU A 175 9.92 -21.77 -7.48
N GLU A 176 11.11 -21.78 -8.11
CA GLU A 176 11.77 -22.99 -8.63
C GLU A 176 10.78 -23.94 -9.36
N ILE A 177 10.11 -23.42 -10.40
CA ILE A 177 9.36 -24.20 -11.41
C ILE A 177 9.86 -23.84 -12.81
#